data_AF-A0A6B3GTM2-F1
#
_entry.id   AF-A0A6B3GTM2-F1
#
_cell.length_a   1.000
_cell.length_b   1.000
_cell.length_c   1.000
_cell.angle_alpha   90.00
_cell.angle_beta   90.00
_cell.angle_gamma   90.00
#
_symmetry.space_group_name_H-M   'P 1'
#
loop_
_entity.id
_entity.type
_entity.pdbx_description
1 polymer ?
#
loop_
_entity_poly.entity_id
_entity_poly.type
_entity_poly.pdbx_seq_one_letter_code
_entity_poly.pdbx_strand_id
1 'polypeptide(L)' 'TWYGNVIYIVAVLAMGLHVQHGFWSAAQTLGVGNATRDRILKTLANALAAVLTLGFVSVPVAVMTGVVS' A
#
# COMPACT_ATOMS: atom_id res chain seq x y z
N THR A 1 8.81 -5.86 -20.83
CA THR A 1 8.06 -5.01 -21.78
C THR A 1 7.42 -3.86 -21.02
N TRP A 2 7.23 -2.69 -21.63
CA TRP A 2 6.78 -1.48 -20.92
C TRP A 2 5.36 -1.63 -20.31
N TYR A 3 4.48 -2.38 -20.97
CA TYR A 3 3.11 -2.67 -20.49
C TYR A 3 3.09 -3.49 -19.18
N GLY A 4 4.04 -4.42 -19.01
CA GLY A 4 4.10 -5.24 -17.78
C GLY A 4 4.37 -4.40 -16.54
N ASN A 5 5.25 -3.40 -16.63
CA ASN A 5 5.57 -2.51 -15.52
C ASN A 5 4.38 -1.62 -15.15
N VAL A 6 3.63 -1.12 -16.14
CA VAL A 6 2.44 -0.31 -15.90
C VAL A 6 1.36 -1.13 -15.18
N ILE A 7 1.07 -2.34 -15.66
CA ILE A 7 0.10 -3.25 -15.03
C ILE A 7 0.53 -3.57 -13.59
N TYR A 8 1.82 -3.83 -13.37
CA TYR A 8 2.36 -4.10 -12.05
C TYR A 8 2.17 -2.90 -11.09
N ILE A 9 2.51 -1.69 -11.52
CA ILE A 9 2.35 -0.48 -10.72
C ILE A 9 0.88 -0.27 -10.36
N VAL A 10 -0.05 -0.43 -11.30
CA VAL A 10 -1.49 -0.33 -11.04
C VAL A 10 -1.95 -1.40 -10.05
N ALA A 11 -1.49 -2.64 -10.20
CA ALA A 11 -1.83 -3.72 -9.28
C ALA A 11 -1.32 -3.45 -7.85
N VAL A 12 -0.10 -2.92 -7.71
CA VAL A 12 0.48 -2.54 -6.41
C VAL A 12 -0.29 -1.38 -5.77
N LEU A 13 -0.72 -0.39 -6.54
CA LEU A 13 -1.57 0.69 -6.05
C LEU A 13 -2.93 0.18 -5.56
N ALA A 14 -3.57 -0.71 -6.34
CA ALA A 14 -4.83 -1.34 -5.95
C ALA A 14 -4.67 -2.18 -4.68
N MET A 15 -3.56 -2.90 -4.53
CA MET A 15 -3.20 -3.64 -3.32
C MET A 15 -3.06 -2.71 -2.11
N GLY A 16 -2.37 -1.58 -2.26
CA GLY A 16 -2.21 -0.57 -1.20
C GLY A 16 -3.55 -0.06 -0.67
N LEU A 17 -4.47 0.27 -1.57
CA LEU A 17 -5.85 0.66 -1.22
C LEU A 17 -6.64 -0.48 -0.56
N HIS A 18 -6.50 -1.70 -1.05
CA HIS A 18 -7.17 -2.88 -0.48
C HIS A 18 -6.75 -3.14 0.96
N VAL A 19 -5.44 -3.04 1.26
CA VAL A 19 -4.90 -3.21 2.61
C VAL A 19 -5.39 -2.11 3.54
N GLN A 20 -5.40 -0.85 3.09
CA GLN A 20 -5.93 0.25 3.89
C GLN A 20 -7.41 0.04 4.24
N HIS A 21 -8.23 -0.36 3.27
CA HIS A 21 -9.66 -0.61 3.45
C HIS A 21 -9.91 -1.84 4.35
N GLY A 22 -9.20 -2.95 4.10
CA GLY A 22 -9.31 -4.18 4.88
C GLY A 22 -8.89 -4.00 6.33
N PHE A 23 -7.83 -3.24 6.58
CA PHE A 23 -7.37 -2.94 7.93
C PHE A 23 -8.41 -2.13 8.72
N TRP A 24 -9.03 -1.14 8.08
CA TRP A 24 -10.12 -0.37 8.69
C TRP A 24 -11.34 -1.26 9.02
N SER A 25 -11.75 -2.12 8.09
CA SER A 25 -12.86 -3.04 8.31
C SER A 25 -12.58 -4.05 9.43
N ALA A 26 -11.35 -4.56 9.52
CA ALA A 26 -10.93 -5.49 10.57
C ALA A 26 -10.88 -4.80 11.94
N ALA A 27 -10.36 -3.58 12.02
CA ALA A 27 -10.33 -2.77 13.24
C ALA A 27 -11.73 -2.53 13.83
N GLN A 28 -12.71 -2.23 12.96
CA GLN A 28 -14.10 -2.04 13.37
C GLN A 28 -14.72 -3.35 13.88
N THR A 29 -14.50 -4.46 13.17
CA THR A 29 -15.05 -5.78 13.52
C THR A 29 -14.52 -6.30 14.85
N LEU A 30 -13.23 -6.03 15.15
CA LEU A 30 -12.59 -6.45 16.39
C LEU A 30 -12.95 -5.55 17.60
N GLY A 31 -13.83 -4.56 17.43
CA GLY A 31 -14.29 -3.71 18.53
C GLY A 31 -13.22 -2.79 19.10
N VAL A 32 -12.15 -2.52 18.34
CA VAL A 32 -11.02 -1.66 18.77
C VAL A 32 -11.38 -0.16 18.73
N GLY A 33 -12.62 0.17 18.30
CA GLY A 33 -13.15 1.51 18.08
C GLY A 33 -13.10 2.41 19.31
N ASN A 34 -12.08 3.26 19.36
CA ASN A 34 -11.98 4.40 20.26
C ASN A 34 -11.37 5.54 19.42
N ALA A 35 -11.93 6.76 19.48
CA ALA A 35 -11.56 7.87 18.60
C ALA A 35 -10.04 8.15 18.51
N THR A 36 -9.31 7.92 19.61
CA THR A 36 -7.85 8.03 19.64
C THR A 36 -7.15 6.87 18.92
N ARG A 37 -7.65 5.63 19.09
CA ARG A 37 -7.10 4.43 18.45
C ARG A 37 -7.41 4.41 16.96
N ASP A 38 -8.57 4.86 16.54
CA ASP A 38 -8.93 4.99 15.11
C ASP A 38 -7.93 5.89 14.38
N ARG A 39 -7.52 7.01 14.99
CA ARG A 39 -6.53 7.91 14.40
C ARG A 39 -5.15 7.26 14.27
N ILE A 40 -4.72 6.48 15.27
CA ILE A 40 -3.47 5.72 15.22
C ILE A 40 -3.55 4.62 14.17
N LEU A 41 -4.63 3.82 14.17
CA LEU A 41 -4.84 2.73 13.21
C LEU A 41 -4.90 3.23 11.77
N LYS A 42 -5.54 4.37 11.53
CA LYS A 42 -5.59 4.99 10.20
C LYS A 42 -4.21 5.51 9.76
N THR A 43 -3.45 6.08 10.68
CA THR A 43 -2.06 6.51 10.41
C THR A 43 -1.16 5.31 10.09
N LEU A 44 -1.27 4.22 10.87
CA LEU A 44 -0.54 2.98 10.63
C LEU A 44 -0.94 2.31 9.32
N ALA A 45 -2.25 2.24 9.01
CA ALA A 45 -2.74 1.71 7.74
C ALA A 45 -2.20 2.50 6.55
N ASN A 46 -2.21 3.84 6.64
CA ASN A 46 -1.66 4.71 5.61
C ASN A 46 -0.15 4.53 5.46
N ALA A 47 0.59 4.47 6.58
CA ALA A 47 2.03 4.26 6.56
C ALA A 47 2.39 2.91 5.96
N LEU A 48 1.70 1.84 6.37
CA LEU A 48 1.90 0.48 5.85
C LEU A 48 1.60 0.42 4.35
N ALA A 49 0.46 0.99 3.92
CA ALA A 49 0.10 1.08 2.51
C ALA A 49 1.15 1.86 1.70
N ALA A 50 1.64 2.99 2.23
CA ALA A 50 2.69 3.79 1.58
C ALA A 50 4.01 3.03 1.48
N VAL A 51 4.47 2.39 2.56
CA VAL A 51 5.72 1.61 2.58
C VAL A 51 5.66 0.44 1.59
N LEU A 52 4.55 -0.32 1.59
CA LEU A 52 4.38 -1.43 0.65
C LEU A 52 4.33 -0.93 -0.79
N THR A 53 3.53 0.11 -1.05
CA THR A 53 3.38 0.67 -2.40
C THR A 53 4.70 1.20 -2.92
N LEU A 54 5.39 2.05 -2.16
CA LEU A 54 6.68 2.63 -2.57
C LEU A 54 7.77 1.55 -2.69
N GLY A 55 7.80 0.59 -1.77
CA GLY A 55 8.76 -0.52 -1.82
C GLY A 55 8.59 -1.36 -3.08
N PHE A 56 7.37 -1.80 -3.39
CA PHE A 56 7.11 -2.61 -4.58
C PHE A 56 7.22 -1.80 -5.88
N VAL A 57 6.86 -0.51 -5.90
CA VAL A 57 7.04 0.37 -7.07
C VAL A 57 8.52 0.70 -7.32
N SER A 58 9.36 0.73 -6.29
CA SER A 58 10.78 1.06 -6.44
C SER A 58 11.53 0.11 -7.38
N VAL A 59 11.19 -1.18 -7.38
CA VAL A 59 11.83 -2.21 -8.21
C VAL A 59 11.60 -1.97 -9.71
N PRO A 60 10.36 -1.92 -10.24
CA PRO A 60 10.13 -1.63 -11.65
C PRO A 60 10.62 -0.23 -12.04
N VAL A 61 10.56 0.77 -11.15
CA VAL A 61 11.14 2.10 -11.41
C VAL A 61 12.66 2.02 -11.56
N ALA A 62 13.37 1.27 -10.71
CA ALA A 62 14.81 1.08 -10.81
C ALA A 62 15.21 0.36 -12.11
N VAL A 63 14.40 -0.62 -12.55
CA VAL A 63 14.57 -1.31 -13.84
C VAL A 63 14.30 -0.36 -15.01
N MET A 64 13.27 0.49 -14.95
CA MET A 64 12.95 1.45 -16.01
C MET A 64 13.95 2.60 -16.11
N THR A 65 14.58 2.99 -15.00
CA THR A 65 15.60 4.05 -14.95
C THR A 65 17.02 3.55 -15.20
N GLY A 66 17.21 2.23 -15.35
CA GLY A 66 18.53 1.62 -15.60
C GLY A 66 19.46 1.62 -14.39
N VAL A 67 18.95 1.88 -13.18
CA VAL A 67 19.70 1.78 -11.92
C VAL A 67 20.01 0.32 -11.59
N VAL A 68 19.15 -0.61 -12.04
CA VAL A 68 19.32 -2.06 -11.93
C VAL A 68 19.13 -2.66 -13.33
N SER A 69 20.10 -3.45 -13.80
CA SER A 69 20.11 -4.08 -15.13
C SER A 69 20.07 -5.59 -15.07
#